data_AF-A0AAQ3PL84-F1
#
_entry.id   AF-A0AAQ3PL84-F1
#
_cell.length_a   1.000
_cell.length_b   1.000
_cell.length_c   1.000
_cell.angle_alpha   90.00
_cell.angle_beta   90.00
_cell.angle_gamma   90.00
#
_symmetry.space_group_name_H-M   'P 1'
#
loop_
_entity.id
_entity.type
_entity.pdbx_description
1 polymer ?
#
loop_
_entity_poly.entity_id
_entity_poly.type
_entity_poly.pdbx_seq_one_letter_code
_entity_poly.pdbx_strand_id
1 'polypeptide(L)'
;MIESQRHSYHLVDPSPWPISGSLGALATTVGGVMYMHSFQGGATLLSLGLIFILYTMFVWWRDVLRESTLEGHHTKVVQLGPRYGSIPFIVSEVMFLFAFFRASSHSSLAPTVEIGGIWPPLGIWVLDPWEIPFLNTPILLSSGAAVTWAHHAILAGKEKRAVYALVATVSLALVFTGFQGMEYYQAPFTISDSIYGSTFFLATGFHGFHVIIGTIFLIICGIRQYLGHLTKEHHVGFEAAAWYWHFVDVVRLFLFVSIYWWGGIEEIMAERIRICSPRNYPKLDLGLFEIVLLNRNQRCFLVYRFFSEQIEEPNGSNSLDWYLDLMRVEMEVG
;
A
#
# COMPACT_ATOMS: atom_id res chain seq x y z
N MET A 1 -18.63 22.91 -35.11
CA MET A 1 -19.67 23.47 -34.23
C MET A 1 -20.65 22.36 -33.85
N ILE A 2 -21.03 22.24 -32.58
CA ILE A 2 -21.92 21.19 -32.06
C ILE A 2 -23.23 21.07 -32.87
N GLU A 3 -23.71 22.19 -33.42
CA GLU A 3 -24.89 22.25 -34.28
C GLU A 3 -24.82 21.31 -35.50
N SER A 4 -23.63 21.10 -36.07
CA SER A 4 -23.41 20.18 -37.18
C SER A 4 -23.21 18.73 -36.72
N GLN A 5 -22.59 18.50 -35.56
CA GLN A 5 -22.28 17.16 -35.03
C GLN A 5 -23.49 16.49 -34.36
N ARG A 6 -24.49 17.28 -33.93
CA ARG A 6 -25.75 16.83 -33.29
C ARG A 6 -25.61 16.09 -31.97
N HIS A 7 -24.40 15.91 -31.44
CA HIS A 7 -24.15 15.33 -30.11
C HIS A 7 -22.98 16.02 -29.40
N SER A 8 -22.92 15.87 -28.07
CA SER A 8 -21.92 16.52 -27.20
C SER A 8 -20.73 15.61 -26.86
N TYR A 9 -20.69 14.38 -27.37
CA TYR A 9 -19.55 13.47 -27.23
C TYR A 9 -18.33 13.92 -28.03
N HIS A 10 -17.15 13.58 -27.51
CA HIS A 10 -15.86 13.82 -28.16
C HIS A 10 -15.59 12.72 -29.20
N LEU A 11 -15.37 13.13 -30.45
CA LEU A 11 -14.84 12.25 -31.50
C LEU A 11 -13.35 12.55 -31.59
N VAL A 12 -12.53 11.62 -31.12
CA VAL A 12 -11.07 11.78 -31.06
C VAL A 12 -10.47 11.52 -32.44
N ASP A 13 -9.49 12.33 -32.84
CA ASP A 13 -8.75 12.13 -34.07
C ASP A 13 -7.84 10.88 -33.99
N PRO A 14 -7.51 10.25 -35.13
CA PRO A 14 -6.57 9.12 -35.14
C PRO A 14 -5.23 9.51 -34.51
N SER A 15 -4.80 8.76 -33.50
CA SER A 15 -3.51 8.96 -32.82
C SER A 15 -2.63 7.71 -32.87
N PRO A 16 -1.30 7.87 -32.96
CA PRO A 16 -0.35 6.74 -32.99
C PRO A 16 -0.04 6.19 -31.59
N TRP A 17 -0.54 6.81 -30.52
CA TRP A 17 -0.17 6.47 -29.14
C TRP A 17 -0.57 5.05 -28.70
N PRO A 18 -1.74 4.50 -29.10
CA PRO A 18 -2.09 3.11 -28.77
C PRO A 18 -1.10 2.09 -29.31
N ILE A 19 -0.69 2.23 -30.58
CA ILE A 19 0.28 1.31 -31.21
C ILE A 19 1.69 1.52 -30.63
N SER A 20 2.09 2.77 -30.38
CA SER A 20 3.36 3.09 -29.72
C SER A 20 3.43 2.46 -28.32
N GLY A 21 2.37 2.59 -27.52
CA GLY A 21 2.29 2.02 -26.18
C GLY A 21 2.36 0.50 -26.20
N SER A 22 1.64 -0.15 -27.12
CA SER A 22 1.68 -1.60 -27.33
C SER A 22 3.10 -2.11 -27.67
N LEU A 23 3.79 -1.43 -28.60
CA LEU A 23 5.18 -1.77 -28.94
C LEU A 23 6.15 -1.55 -27.76
N GLY A 24 5.95 -0.50 -26.97
CA GLY A 24 6.70 -0.26 -25.74
C GLY A 24 6.50 -1.36 -24.70
N ALA A 25 5.26 -1.82 -24.51
CA ALA A 25 4.92 -2.92 -23.61
C ALA A 25 5.54 -4.25 -24.06
N LEU A 26 5.52 -4.53 -25.37
CA LEU A 26 6.18 -5.70 -25.95
C LEU A 26 7.69 -5.64 -25.73
N ALA A 27 8.34 -4.52 -26.04
CA ALA A 27 9.78 -4.33 -25.85
C ALA A 27 10.18 -4.48 -24.37
N THR A 28 9.38 -3.93 -23.45
CA THR A 28 9.63 -4.04 -22.00
C THR A 28 9.51 -5.50 -21.53
N THR A 29 8.47 -6.21 -21.97
CA THR A 29 8.26 -7.62 -21.60
C THR A 29 9.38 -8.52 -22.13
N VAL A 30 9.71 -8.41 -23.42
CA VAL A 30 10.78 -9.19 -24.05
C VAL A 30 12.14 -8.84 -23.44
N GLY A 31 12.43 -7.55 -23.27
CA GLY A 31 13.65 -7.08 -22.62
C GLY A 31 13.78 -7.56 -21.17
N GLY A 32 12.67 -7.59 -20.43
CA GLY A 32 12.61 -8.11 -19.05
C GLY A 32 12.93 -9.61 -18.99
N VAL A 33 12.32 -10.41 -19.87
CA VAL A 33 12.63 -11.85 -19.98
C VAL A 33 14.11 -12.06 -20.34
N MET A 34 14.62 -11.32 -21.32
CA MET A 34 16.03 -11.41 -21.72
C MET A 34 16.98 -11.02 -20.58
N TYR A 35 16.64 -9.97 -19.82
CA TYR A 35 17.42 -9.53 -18.66
C TYR A 35 17.46 -10.57 -17.56
N MET A 36 16.31 -11.14 -17.18
CA MET A 36 16.22 -12.18 -16.13
C MET A 36 17.00 -13.46 -16.49
N HIS A 37 17.13 -13.78 -17.78
CA HIS A 37 17.86 -14.96 -18.25
C HIS A 37 19.29 -14.65 -18.72
N SER A 38 19.82 -13.45 -18.41
CA SER A 38 21.20 -13.05 -18.73
C SER A 38 21.56 -13.07 -20.23
N PHE A 39 20.60 -12.80 -21.11
CA PHE A 39 20.87 -12.66 -22.55
C PHE A 39 21.57 -11.33 -22.87
N GLN A 40 22.42 -11.34 -23.90
CA GLN A 40 23.06 -10.12 -24.40
C GLN A 40 22.02 -9.11 -24.90
N GLY A 41 22.19 -7.84 -24.52
CA GLY A 41 21.26 -6.76 -24.90
C GLY A 41 19.95 -6.72 -24.10
N GLY A 42 19.71 -7.66 -23.16
CA GLY A 42 18.47 -7.69 -22.37
C GLY A 42 18.22 -6.42 -21.56
N ALA A 43 19.23 -5.94 -20.82
CA ALA A 43 19.14 -4.68 -20.06
C ALA A 43 18.85 -3.46 -20.95
N THR A 44 19.48 -3.41 -22.14
CA THR A 44 19.30 -2.33 -23.10
C THR A 44 17.87 -2.31 -23.65
N LEU A 45 17.35 -3.48 -24.06
CA LEU A 45 15.99 -3.59 -24.59
C LEU A 45 14.94 -3.27 -23.51
N LEU A 46 15.14 -3.76 -22.27
CA LEU A 46 14.27 -3.43 -21.14
C LEU A 46 14.24 -1.92 -20.89
N SER A 47 15.41 -1.29 -20.78
CA SER A 47 15.51 0.15 -20.52
C SER A 47 14.90 0.98 -21.65
N LEU A 48 15.14 0.59 -22.90
CA LEU A 48 14.55 1.25 -24.07
C LEU A 48 13.02 1.10 -24.09
N GLY A 49 12.51 -0.10 -23.80
CA GLY A 49 11.07 -0.36 -23.68
C GLY A 49 10.42 0.54 -22.62
N LEU A 50 11.02 0.64 -21.44
CA LEU A 50 10.53 1.50 -20.35
C LEU A 50 10.53 2.98 -20.76
N ILE A 51 11.62 3.47 -21.36
CA ILE A 51 11.68 4.86 -21.87
C ILE A 51 10.60 5.09 -22.93
N PHE A 52 10.34 4.12 -23.80
CA PHE A 52 9.33 4.22 -24.85
C PHE A 52 7.90 4.28 -24.29
N ILE A 53 7.60 3.52 -23.24
CA ILE A 53 6.33 3.61 -22.49
C ILE A 53 6.20 4.98 -21.83
N LEU A 54 7.23 5.44 -21.11
CA LEU A 54 7.23 6.75 -20.45
C LEU A 54 7.03 7.89 -21.45
N TYR A 55 7.69 7.83 -22.61
CA TYR A 55 7.52 8.79 -23.69
C TYR A 55 6.10 8.76 -24.25
N THR A 56 5.56 7.57 -24.53
CA THR A 56 4.18 7.44 -25.03
C THR A 56 3.18 8.01 -24.03
N MET A 57 3.32 7.70 -22.74
CA MET A 57 2.45 8.26 -21.69
C MET A 57 2.55 9.78 -21.65
N PHE A 58 3.76 10.34 -21.68
CA PHE A 58 3.95 11.79 -21.65
C PHE A 58 3.26 12.49 -22.82
N VAL A 59 3.48 12.00 -24.05
CA VAL A 59 2.92 12.62 -25.25
C VAL A 59 1.41 12.42 -25.35
N TRP A 60 0.91 11.25 -24.95
CA TRP A 60 -0.53 10.98 -24.91
C TRP A 60 -1.24 11.89 -23.91
N TRP A 61 -0.70 12.03 -22.69
CA TRP A 61 -1.28 12.95 -21.69
C TRP A 61 -1.20 14.40 -22.14
N ARG A 62 -0.12 14.82 -22.82
CA ARG A 62 -0.03 16.15 -23.44
C ARG A 62 -1.17 16.38 -24.43
N ASP A 63 -1.49 15.40 -25.26
CA ASP A 63 -2.55 15.54 -26.27
C ASP A 63 -3.94 15.61 -25.61
N VAL A 64 -4.21 14.78 -24.61
CA VAL A 64 -5.44 14.89 -23.80
C VAL A 64 -5.56 16.26 -23.13
N LEU A 65 -4.45 16.82 -22.63
CA LEU A 65 -4.43 18.17 -22.05
C LEU A 65 -4.72 19.25 -23.10
N ARG A 66 -4.19 19.11 -24.31
CA ARG A 66 -4.47 20.01 -25.44
C ARG A 66 -5.94 19.95 -25.86
N GLU A 67 -6.46 18.76 -26.11
CA GLU A 67 -7.86 18.51 -26.52
C GLU A 67 -8.85 19.07 -25.50
N SER A 68 -8.54 18.90 -24.21
CA SER A 68 -9.40 19.36 -23.12
C SER A 68 -9.31 20.85 -22.84
N THR A 69 -8.09 21.41 -22.76
CA THR A 69 -7.85 22.76 -22.25
C THR A 69 -7.81 23.81 -23.36
N LEU A 70 -7.20 23.49 -24.51
CA LEU A 70 -7.00 24.43 -25.61
C LEU A 70 -8.10 24.32 -26.66
N GLU A 71 -8.52 23.10 -27.00
CA GLU A 71 -9.54 22.85 -28.04
C GLU A 71 -10.96 22.77 -27.46
N GLY A 72 -11.08 22.56 -26.14
CA GLY A 72 -12.36 22.64 -25.42
C GLY A 72 -13.31 21.48 -25.69
N HIS A 73 -12.82 20.32 -26.12
CA HIS A 73 -13.65 19.15 -26.46
C HIS A 73 -14.31 18.48 -25.25
N HIS A 74 -13.89 18.81 -24.03
CA HIS A 74 -14.42 18.26 -22.79
C HIS A 74 -15.72 18.93 -22.34
N THR A 75 -16.82 18.61 -23.02
CA THR A 75 -18.17 19.00 -22.59
C THR A 75 -18.57 18.30 -21.28
N LYS A 76 -19.65 18.74 -20.63
CA LYS A 76 -20.10 18.16 -19.35
C LYS A 76 -20.36 16.64 -19.43
N VAL A 77 -20.85 16.12 -20.56
CA VAL A 77 -21.04 14.67 -20.73
C VAL A 77 -19.70 13.95 -20.87
N VAL A 78 -18.73 14.54 -21.58
CA VAL A 78 -17.40 13.97 -21.76
C VAL A 78 -16.67 13.93 -20.42
N GLN A 79 -16.81 14.96 -19.58
CA GLN A 79 -16.21 15.00 -18.23
C GLN A 79 -16.69 13.88 -17.30
N LEU A 80 -17.91 13.37 -17.48
CA LEU A 80 -18.39 12.21 -16.72
C LEU A 80 -17.59 10.95 -17.07
N GLY A 81 -17.16 10.80 -18.32
CA GLY A 81 -16.40 9.64 -18.80
C GLY A 81 -15.13 9.38 -17.97
N PRO A 82 -14.16 10.31 -17.91
CA PRO A 82 -12.96 10.14 -17.08
C PRO A 82 -13.28 9.91 -15.61
N ARG A 83 -14.32 10.51 -15.04
CA ARG A 83 -14.74 10.23 -13.65
C ARG A 83 -15.17 8.78 -13.48
N TYR A 84 -16.05 8.29 -14.35
CA TYR A 84 -16.47 6.89 -14.37
C TYR A 84 -15.37 5.92 -14.79
N GLY A 85 -14.32 6.38 -15.48
CA GLY A 85 -13.14 5.58 -15.84
C GLY A 85 -12.12 5.47 -14.71
N SER A 86 -11.93 6.54 -13.92
CA SER A 86 -11.01 6.53 -12.78
C SER A 86 -11.47 5.62 -11.64
N ILE A 87 -12.77 5.50 -11.39
CA ILE A 87 -13.31 4.62 -10.33
C ILE A 87 -12.95 3.14 -10.57
N PRO A 88 -13.31 2.49 -11.70
CA PRO A 88 -12.98 1.09 -11.94
C PRO A 88 -11.47 0.85 -12.05
N PHE A 89 -10.70 1.84 -12.51
CA PHE A 89 -9.23 1.79 -12.44
C PHE A 89 -8.74 1.69 -10.98
N ILE A 90 -9.23 2.56 -10.08
CA ILE A 90 -8.87 2.46 -8.65
C ILE A 90 -9.35 1.13 -8.06
N VAL A 91 -10.56 0.67 -8.42
CA VAL A 91 -11.07 -0.64 -7.96
C VAL A 91 -10.18 -1.79 -8.42
N SER A 92 -9.65 -1.77 -9.65
CA SER A 92 -8.70 -2.79 -10.09
C SER A 92 -7.39 -2.75 -9.30
N GLU A 93 -6.87 -1.55 -8.98
CA GLU A 93 -5.67 -1.41 -8.14
C GLU A 93 -5.90 -1.89 -6.70
N VAL A 94 -7.09 -1.66 -6.13
CA VAL A 94 -7.46 -2.22 -4.82
C VAL A 94 -7.47 -3.75 -4.87
N MET A 95 -8.01 -4.37 -5.91
CA MET A 95 -8.00 -5.83 -6.06
C MET A 95 -6.61 -6.40 -6.30
N PHE A 96 -5.76 -5.69 -7.06
CA PHE A 96 -4.36 -6.03 -7.25
C PHE A 96 -3.61 -6.06 -5.91
N LEU A 97 -3.75 -5.00 -5.10
CA LEU A 97 -3.10 -4.93 -3.79
C LEU A 97 -3.69 -5.93 -2.79
N PHE A 98 -5.01 -6.18 -2.85
CA PHE A 98 -5.67 -7.20 -2.04
C PHE A 98 -5.05 -8.59 -2.20
N ALA A 99 -4.54 -8.94 -3.39
CA ALA A 99 -3.85 -10.20 -3.60
C ALA A 99 -2.60 -10.34 -2.72
N PHE A 100 -1.83 -9.27 -2.50
CA PHE A 100 -0.66 -9.29 -1.62
C PHE A 100 -1.05 -9.37 -0.14
N PHE A 101 -2.11 -8.67 0.27
CA PHE A 101 -2.65 -8.83 1.63
C PHE A 101 -3.13 -10.26 1.87
N ARG A 102 -3.82 -10.87 0.90
CA ARG A 102 -4.22 -12.28 0.98
C ARG A 102 -3.01 -13.21 1.08
N ALA A 103 -1.96 -12.96 0.30
CA ALA A 103 -0.73 -13.75 0.36
C ALA A 103 -0.07 -13.65 1.74
N SER A 104 0.09 -12.43 2.26
CA SER A 104 0.63 -12.19 3.61
C SER A 104 -0.19 -12.90 4.67
N SER A 105 -1.52 -12.68 4.72
CA SER A 105 -2.40 -13.27 5.72
C SER A 105 -2.43 -14.79 5.65
N HIS A 106 -2.40 -15.37 4.46
CA HIS A 106 -2.36 -16.83 4.31
C HIS A 106 -1.08 -17.43 4.90
N SER A 107 0.06 -16.79 4.67
CA SER A 107 1.35 -17.25 5.18
C SER A 107 1.54 -17.00 6.68
N SER A 108 0.94 -15.95 7.23
CA SER A 108 1.11 -15.55 8.63
C SER A 108 0.11 -16.17 9.60
N LEU A 109 -1.12 -16.48 9.16
CA LEU A 109 -2.16 -17.06 10.02
C LEU A 109 -1.94 -18.55 10.30
N ALA A 110 -1.32 -19.27 9.35
CA ALA A 110 -0.98 -20.68 9.47
C ALA A 110 0.47 -20.89 9.00
N PRO A 111 1.46 -20.42 9.79
CA PRO A 111 2.87 -20.55 9.43
C PRO A 111 3.26 -22.02 9.27
N THR A 112 4.00 -22.32 8.21
CA THR A 112 4.37 -23.70 7.88
C THR A 112 5.46 -24.23 8.82
N VAL A 113 5.62 -25.55 8.84
CA VAL A 113 6.63 -26.22 9.68
C VAL A 113 8.06 -25.81 9.30
N GLU A 114 8.31 -25.45 8.05
CA GLU A 114 9.63 -25.04 7.55
C GLU A 114 10.09 -23.70 8.13
N ILE A 115 9.16 -22.82 8.52
CA ILE A 115 9.46 -21.55 9.21
C ILE A 115 9.33 -21.67 10.74
N GLY A 116 9.16 -22.89 11.27
CA GLY A 116 9.07 -23.17 12.70
C GLY A 116 7.66 -23.08 13.28
N GLY A 117 6.60 -22.95 12.46
CA GLY A 117 5.23 -22.88 12.93
C GLY A 117 4.90 -21.63 13.76
N ILE A 118 5.70 -20.57 13.62
CA ILE A 118 5.59 -19.30 14.36
C ILE A 118 5.67 -18.13 13.36
N TRP A 119 5.03 -17.01 13.69
CA TRP A 119 5.11 -15.78 12.91
C TRP A 119 5.45 -14.58 13.82
N PRO A 120 6.48 -13.77 13.49
CA PRO A 120 7.39 -13.88 12.35
C PRO A 120 8.34 -15.11 12.44
N PRO A 121 8.92 -15.55 11.30
CA PRO A 121 9.90 -16.64 11.30
C PRO A 121 11.12 -16.34 12.18
N LEU A 122 11.64 -17.35 12.87
CA LEU A 122 12.82 -17.21 13.72
C LEU A 122 14.04 -16.72 12.92
N GLY A 123 14.72 -15.68 13.43
CA GLY A 123 15.91 -15.09 12.80
C GLY A 123 15.62 -13.90 11.89
N ILE A 124 14.34 -13.57 11.65
CA ILE A 124 13.94 -12.30 11.05
C ILE A 124 13.75 -11.28 12.17
N TRP A 125 14.54 -10.20 12.14
CA TRP A 125 14.39 -9.08 13.05
C TRP A 125 13.38 -8.10 12.47
N VAL A 126 12.15 -8.08 12.99
CA VAL A 126 11.10 -7.20 12.45
C VAL A 126 11.36 -5.73 12.84
N LEU A 127 10.98 -4.82 11.94
CA LEU A 127 11.05 -3.38 12.19
C LEU A 127 10.08 -2.97 13.30
N ASP A 128 10.51 -2.11 14.23
CA ASP A 128 9.61 -1.55 15.25
C ASP A 128 8.51 -0.71 14.55
N PRO A 129 7.22 -1.07 14.71
CA PRO A 129 6.12 -0.32 14.10
C PRO A 129 6.04 1.12 14.58
N TRP A 130 6.58 1.46 15.76
CA TRP A 130 6.45 2.77 16.40
C TRP A 130 7.54 3.78 16.01
N GLU A 131 8.54 3.38 15.23
CA GLU A 131 9.60 4.25 14.74
C GLU A 131 9.24 4.87 13.37
N ILE A 132 10.02 4.56 12.33
CA ILE A 132 9.82 5.05 10.96
C ILE A 132 8.44 4.68 10.40
N PRO A 133 7.92 3.45 10.59
CA PRO A 133 6.61 3.10 10.04
C PRO A 133 5.48 3.95 10.62
N PHE A 134 5.50 4.20 11.94
CA PHE A 134 4.54 5.08 12.59
C PHE A 134 4.72 6.53 12.16
N LEU A 135 5.95 7.02 11.98
CA LEU A 135 6.22 8.39 11.50
C LEU A 135 5.69 8.63 10.08
N ASN A 136 5.80 7.63 9.20
CA ASN A 136 5.32 7.72 7.82
C ASN A 136 3.79 7.83 7.71
N THR A 137 3.05 7.28 8.66
CA THR A 137 1.57 7.31 8.67
C THR A 137 0.98 8.74 8.81
N PRO A 138 1.31 9.56 9.83
CA PRO A 138 0.81 10.92 9.95
C PRO A 138 1.35 11.84 8.85
N ILE A 139 2.55 11.60 8.30
CA ILE A 139 3.05 12.35 7.13
C ILE A 139 2.09 12.18 5.96
N LEU A 140 1.72 10.93 5.65
CA LEU A 140 0.83 10.63 4.54
C LEU A 140 -0.60 11.12 4.83
N LEU A 141 -1.14 10.93 6.04
CA LEU A 141 -2.45 11.49 6.43
C LEU A 141 -2.50 13.03 6.35
N SER A 142 -1.41 13.69 6.76
CA SER A 142 -1.29 15.15 6.65
C SER A 142 -1.27 15.59 5.18
N SER A 143 -0.66 14.79 4.30
CA SER A 143 -0.69 15.04 2.85
C SER A 143 -2.10 14.90 2.28
N GLY A 144 -2.90 13.92 2.72
CA GLY A 144 -4.32 13.78 2.35
C GLY A 144 -5.17 14.98 2.79
N ALA A 145 -4.91 15.51 3.99
CA ALA A 145 -5.53 16.75 4.45
C ALA A 145 -5.12 17.95 3.59
N ALA A 146 -3.85 18.03 3.17
CA ALA A 146 -3.35 19.08 2.28
C ALA A 146 -3.95 19.00 0.86
N VAL A 147 -4.18 17.80 0.31
CA VAL A 147 -4.91 17.61 -0.96
C VAL A 147 -6.35 18.11 -0.82
N THR A 148 -7.02 17.78 0.29
CA THR A 148 -8.38 18.26 0.56
C THR A 148 -8.42 19.79 0.66
N TRP A 149 -7.41 20.40 1.30
CA TRP A 149 -7.24 21.84 1.31
C TRP A 149 -7.07 22.42 -0.11
N ALA A 150 -6.24 21.79 -0.96
CA ALA A 150 -6.08 22.18 -2.35
C ALA A 150 -7.42 22.12 -3.12
N HIS A 151 -8.20 21.06 -2.92
CA HIS A 151 -9.49 20.89 -3.55
C HIS A 151 -10.46 22.03 -3.19
N HIS A 152 -10.60 22.32 -1.90
CA HIS A 152 -11.44 23.44 -1.45
C HIS A 152 -10.92 24.80 -1.93
N ALA A 153 -9.61 24.98 -2.09
CA ALA A 153 -9.05 26.20 -2.65
C ALA A 153 -9.41 26.38 -4.13
N ILE A 154 -9.39 25.31 -4.93
CA ILE A 154 -9.83 25.32 -6.34
C ILE A 154 -11.33 25.65 -6.44
N LEU A 155 -12.16 24.98 -5.64
CA LEU A 155 -13.61 25.22 -5.60
C LEU A 155 -13.97 26.65 -5.12
N ALA A 156 -13.15 27.22 -4.24
CA ALA A 156 -13.30 28.61 -3.79
C ALA A 156 -12.73 29.64 -4.78
N GLY A 157 -12.13 29.22 -5.90
CA GLY A 157 -11.48 30.10 -6.87
C GLY A 157 -10.20 30.76 -6.34
N LYS A 158 -9.60 30.24 -5.25
CA LYS A 158 -8.39 30.78 -4.62
C LYS A 158 -7.14 30.09 -5.20
N GLU A 159 -6.82 30.39 -6.44
CA GLU A 159 -5.77 29.72 -7.24
C GLU A 159 -4.40 29.68 -6.54
N LYS A 160 -3.95 30.80 -5.95
CA LYS A 160 -2.65 30.84 -5.24
C LYS A 160 -2.61 29.87 -4.05
N ARG A 161 -3.70 29.75 -3.30
CA ARG A 161 -3.79 28.84 -2.17
C ARG A 161 -3.81 27.38 -2.63
N ALA A 162 -4.43 27.10 -3.78
CA ALA A 162 -4.41 25.77 -4.37
C ALA A 162 -2.98 25.32 -4.74
N VAL A 163 -2.18 26.21 -5.32
CA VAL A 163 -0.77 25.93 -5.60
C VAL A 163 0.02 25.66 -4.31
N TYR A 164 -0.13 26.49 -3.27
CA TYR A 164 0.57 26.27 -2.00
C TYR A 164 0.20 24.94 -1.33
N ALA A 165 -1.08 24.58 -1.35
CA ALA A 165 -1.56 23.31 -0.82
C ALA A 165 -1.02 22.09 -1.60
N LEU A 166 -0.97 22.19 -2.93
CA LEU A 166 -0.39 21.15 -3.79
C LEU A 166 1.12 20.99 -3.56
N VAL A 167 1.86 22.10 -3.45
CA VAL A 167 3.30 22.05 -3.13
C VAL A 167 3.52 21.41 -1.77
N ALA A 168 2.75 21.79 -0.74
CA ALA A 168 2.84 21.18 0.58
C ALA A 168 2.58 19.67 0.54
N THR A 169 1.58 19.23 -0.22
CA THR A 169 1.28 17.81 -0.43
C THR A 169 2.47 17.07 -1.05
N VAL A 170 3.00 17.59 -2.17
CA VAL A 170 4.13 16.99 -2.87
C VAL A 170 5.38 16.94 -1.98
N SER A 171 5.63 17.99 -1.18
CA SER A 171 6.74 17.97 -0.23
C SER A 171 6.60 16.85 0.80
N LEU A 172 5.41 16.67 1.39
CA LEU A 172 5.14 15.57 2.33
C LEU A 172 5.29 14.20 1.67
N ALA A 173 4.83 14.04 0.43
CA ALA A 173 4.97 12.82 -0.35
C ALA A 173 6.44 12.43 -0.62
N LEU A 174 7.28 13.42 -0.95
CA LEU A 174 8.72 13.22 -1.15
C LEU A 174 9.41 12.85 0.16
N VAL A 175 9.02 13.48 1.28
CA VAL A 175 9.53 13.14 2.61
C VAL A 175 9.16 11.69 2.97
N PHE A 176 7.92 11.28 2.75
CA PHE A 176 7.48 9.88 2.92
C PHE A 176 8.33 8.92 2.09
N THR A 177 8.55 9.23 0.81
CA THR A 177 9.33 8.38 -0.10
C THR A 177 10.80 8.28 0.34
N GLY A 178 11.37 9.38 0.83
CA GLY A 178 12.72 9.41 1.39
C GLY A 178 12.85 8.53 2.65
N PHE A 179 11.91 8.62 3.58
CA PHE A 179 11.89 7.75 4.76
C PHE A 179 11.66 6.28 4.40
N GLN A 180 10.80 5.98 3.44
CA GLN A 180 10.61 4.60 2.96
C GLN A 180 11.89 4.04 2.33
N GLY A 181 12.63 4.86 1.58
CA GLY A 181 13.94 4.47 1.04
C GLY A 181 14.99 4.24 2.13
N MET A 182 14.99 5.07 3.17
CA MET A 182 15.85 4.87 4.36
C MET A 182 15.51 3.56 5.08
N GLU A 183 14.23 3.27 5.28
CA GLU A 183 13.74 2.03 5.89
C GLU A 183 14.23 0.81 5.10
N TYR A 184 14.12 0.81 3.77
CA TYR A 184 14.62 -0.29 2.93
C TYR A 184 16.13 -0.47 2.99
N TYR A 185 16.89 0.62 3.14
CA TYR A 185 18.35 0.54 3.25
C TYR A 185 18.80 0.03 4.62
N GLN A 186 18.04 0.33 5.67
CA GLN A 186 18.35 -0.04 7.06
C GLN A 186 17.70 -1.36 7.50
N ALA A 187 16.80 -1.94 6.69
CA ALA A 187 16.11 -3.17 7.01
C ALA A 187 17.12 -4.31 7.27
N PRO A 188 16.99 -5.04 8.39
CA PRO A 188 17.90 -6.14 8.74
C PRO A 188 17.57 -7.44 7.98
N PHE A 189 16.57 -7.42 7.10
CA PHE A 189 16.14 -8.52 6.24
C PHE A 189 15.94 -8.00 4.81
N THR A 190 15.96 -8.93 3.85
CA THR A 190 15.91 -8.69 2.40
C THR A 190 14.72 -9.39 1.76
N ILE A 191 14.45 -9.11 0.48
CA ILE A 191 13.37 -9.78 -0.27
C ILE A 191 13.56 -11.30 -0.38
N SER A 192 14.80 -11.78 -0.31
CA SER A 192 15.13 -13.21 -0.33
C SER A 192 14.95 -13.91 1.02
N ASP A 193 14.69 -13.16 2.10
CA ASP A 193 14.61 -13.73 3.45
C ASP A 193 13.20 -14.22 3.77
N SER A 194 13.00 -15.53 3.62
CA SER A 194 11.75 -16.24 3.92
C SER A 194 10.52 -15.67 3.19
N ILE A 195 9.34 -16.22 3.52
CA ILE A 195 8.08 -15.68 3.03
C ILE A 195 7.77 -14.30 3.63
N TYR A 196 8.30 -13.98 4.82
CA TYR A 196 8.12 -12.68 5.47
C TYR A 196 8.73 -11.56 4.63
N GLY A 197 10.01 -11.66 4.27
CA GLY A 197 10.70 -10.65 3.46
C GLY A 197 10.06 -10.51 2.08
N SER A 198 9.71 -11.64 1.45
CA SER A 198 9.03 -11.65 0.15
C SER A 198 7.69 -10.89 0.16
N THR A 199 6.80 -11.18 1.12
CA THR A 199 5.49 -10.51 1.19
C THR A 199 5.62 -9.06 1.64
N PHE A 200 6.54 -8.77 2.57
CA PHE A 200 6.84 -7.42 3.03
C PHE A 200 7.29 -6.52 1.88
N PHE A 201 8.37 -6.86 1.18
CA PHE A 201 8.96 -6.01 0.14
C PHE A 201 8.08 -5.91 -1.11
N LEU A 202 7.32 -6.94 -1.46
CA LEU A 202 6.37 -6.84 -2.57
C LEU A 202 5.19 -5.92 -2.23
N ALA A 203 4.56 -6.10 -1.07
CA ALA A 203 3.40 -5.29 -0.69
C ALA A 203 3.77 -3.81 -0.47
N THR A 204 4.84 -3.56 0.30
CA THR A 204 5.34 -2.19 0.56
C THR A 204 5.97 -1.57 -0.69
N GLY A 205 6.66 -2.37 -1.52
CA GLY A 205 7.28 -1.93 -2.77
C GLY A 205 6.26 -1.49 -3.82
N PHE A 206 5.20 -2.28 -4.04
CA PHE A 206 4.13 -1.86 -4.94
C PHE A 206 3.40 -0.63 -4.41
N HIS A 207 3.13 -0.55 -3.10
CA HIS A 207 2.57 0.66 -2.53
C HIS A 207 3.47 1.89 -2.75
N GLY A 208 4.78 1.77 -2.52
CA GLY A 208 5.75 2.83 -2.78
C GLY A 208 5.77 3.26 -4.26
N PHE A 209 5.65 2.30 -5.19
CA PHE A 209 5.49 2.60 -6.61
C PHE A 209 4.22 3.43 -6.91
N HIS A 210 3.09 3.09 -6.28
CA HIS A 210 1.86 3.87 -6.40
C HIS A 210 1.99 5.27 -5.78
N VAL A 211 2.71 5.42 -4.67
CA VAL A 211 3.03 6.74 -4.09
C VAL A 211 3.83 7.59 -5.08
N ILE A 212 4.81 7.01 -5.77
CA ILE A 212 5.61 7.72 -6.79
C ILE A 212 4.71 8.17 -7.95
N ILE A 213 3.87 7.28 -8.49
CA ILE A 213 2.91 7.63 -9.56
C ILE A 213 1.97 8.74 -9.11
N GLY A 214 1.39 8.63 -7.91
CA GLY A 214 0.50 9.63 -7.34
C GLY A 214 1.18 10.99 -7.16
N THR A 215 2.45 10.97 -6.73
CA THR A 215 3.26 12.19 -6.54
C THR A 215 3.51 12.88 -7.88
N ILE A 216 3.88 12.12 -8.91
CA ILE A 216 4.03 12.65 -10.28
C ILE A 216 2.70 13.23 -10.77
N PHE A 217 1.59 12.55 -10.54
CA PHE A 217 0.27 13.02 -10.95
C PHE A 217 -0.12 14.34 -10.26
N LEU A 218 0.16 14.46 -8.96
CA LEU A 218 -0.03 15.70 -8.20
C LEU A 218 0.91 16.82 -8.66
N ILE A 219 2.16 16.52 -8.99
CA ILE A 219 3.11 17.49 -9.56
C ILE A 219 2.55 18.05 -10.87
N ILE A 220 2.05 17.19 -11.77
CA ILE A 220 1.43 17.64 -13.02
C ILE A 220 0.20 18.50 -12.74
N CYS A 221 -0.65 18.14 -11.77
CA CYS A 221 -1.77 18.99 -11.36
C CYS A 221 -1.32 20.34 -10.78
N GLY A 222 -0.24 20.36 -10.00
CA GLY A 222 0.37 21.58 -9.47
C GLY A 222 0.88 22.52 -10.56
N ILE A 223 1.62 21.97 -11.53
CA ILE A 223 2.08 22.72 -12.71
C ILE A 223 0.89 23.28 -13.49
N ARG A 224 -0.15 22.47 -13.72
CA ARG A 224 -1.37 22.91 -14.41
C ARG A 224 -2.13 24.00 -13.65
N GLN A 225 -2.21 23.91 -12.32
CA GLN A 225 -2.82 24.95 -11.50
C GLN A 225 -2.04 26.25 -11.55
N TYR A 226 -0.70 26.17 -11.53
CA TYR A 226 0.18 27.34 -11.65
C TYR A 226 0.04 28.02 -13.03
N LEU A 227 -0.13 27.24 -14.09
CA LEU A 227 -0.38 27.74 -15.45
C LEU A 227 -1.84 28.18 -15.70
N GLY A 228 -2.74 28.04 -14.71
CA GLY A 228 -4.13 28.46 -14.83
C GLY A 228 -5.03 27.54 -15.68
N HIS A 229 -4.62 26.28 -15.90
CA HIS A 229 -5.41 25.32 -16.70
C HIS A 229 -6.61 24.73 -15.96
N LEU A 230 -6.66 24.84 -14.62
CA LEU A 230 -7.73 24.31 -13.78
C LEU A 230 -8.66 25.44 -13.37
N THR A 231 -9.96 25.25 -13.58
CA THR A 231 -10.98 26.24 -13.19
C THR A 231 -11.90 25.69 -12.11
N LYS A 232 -12.62 26.58 -11.42
CA LYS A 232 -13.61 26.20 -10.40
C LYS A 232 -14.65 25.19 -10.89
N GLU A 233 -14.99 25.22 -12.18
CA GLU A 233 -16.03 24.35 -12.75
C GLU A 233 -15.50 23.17 -13.56
N HIS A 234 -14.20 23.18 -13.90
CA HIS A 234 -13.58 22.18 -14.74
C HIS A 234 -12.15 21.85 -14.24
N HIS A 235 -12.05 20.78 -13.45
CA HIS A 235 -10.80 20.31 -12.85
C HIS A 235 -10.78 18.78 -12.66
N VAL A 236 -11.36 18.02 -13.60
CA VAL A 236 -11.48 16.55 -13.53
C VAL A 236 -10.13 15.85 -13.33
N GLY A 237 -9.04 16.35 -13.94
CA GLY A 237 -7.71 15.78 -13.73
C GLY A 237 -7.21 15.88 -12.30
N PHE A 238 -7.54 16.97 -11.59
CA PHE A 238 -7.23 17.11 -10.17
C PHE A 238 -8.12 16.22 -9.30
N GLU A 239 -9.41 16.08 -9.63
CA GLU A 239 -10.31 15.14 -8.92
C GLU A 239 -9.78 13.70 -9.00
N ALA A 240 -9.34 13.26 -10.19
CA ALA A 240 -8.74 11.94 -10.38
C ALA A 240 -7.45 11.75 -9.58
N ALA A 241 -6.57 12.76 -9.55
CA ALA A 241 -5.35 12.73 -8.75
C ALA A 241 -5.66 12.69 -7.24
N ALA A 242 -6.67 13.43 -6.77
CA ALA A 242 -7.09 13.44 -5.38
C ALA A 242 -7.68 12.07 -4.95
N TRP A 243 -8.52 11.45 -5.79
CA TRP A 243 -9.03 10.11 -5.52
C TRP A 243 -7.92 9.06 -5.48
N TYR A 244 -6.97 9.14 -6.41
CA TYR A 244 -5.81 8.23 -6.42
C TYR A 244 -4.92 8.44 -5.18
N TRP A 245 -4.71 9.69 -4.76
CA TRP A 245 -3.93 9.99 -3.56
C TRP A 245 -4.59 9.44 -2.29
N HIS A 246 -5.89 9.63 -2.11
CA HIS A 246 -6.61 9.03 -0.98
C HIS A 246 -6.63 7.51 -1.02
N PHE A 247 -6.68 6.89 -2.20
CA PHE A 247 -6.51 5.46 -2.34
C PHE A 247 -5.14 5.00 -1.80
N VAL A 248 -4.06 5.71 -2.16
CA VAL A 248 -2.71 5.45 -1.65
C VAL A 248 -2.67 5.59 -0.13
N ASP A 249 -3.27 6.64 0.44
CA ASP A 249 -3.35 6.87 1.89
C ASP A 249 -4.02 5.68 2.60
N VAL A 250 -5.17 5.21 2.08
CA VAL A 250 -5.93 4.10 2.67
C VAL A 250 -5.11 2.80 2.61
N VAL A 251 -4.48 2.50 1.47
CA VAL A 251 -3.62 1.31 1.35
C VAL A 251 -2.49 1.34 2.38
N ARG A 252 -1.87 2.50 2.63
CA ARG A 252 -0.82 2.62 3.64
C ARG A 252 -1.31 2.26 5.03
N LEU A 253 -2.52 2.70 5.41
CA LEU A 253 -3.12 2.36 6.70
C LEU A 253 -3.32 0.85 6.84
N PHE A 254 -3.82 0.19 5.79
CA PHE A 254 -3.95 -1.27 5.79
C PHE A 254 -2.58 -1.94 5.92
N LEU A 255 -1.56 -1.52 5.17
CA LEU A 255 -0.20 -2.06 5.29
C LEU A 255 0.39 -1.87 6.69
N PHE A 256 0.22 -0.69 7.27
CA PHE A 256 0.69 -0.39 8.62
C PHE A 256 0.05 -1.32 9.65
N VAL A 257 -1.27 -1.49 9.62
CA VAL A 257 -1.98 -2.33 10.59
C VAL A 257 -1.66 -3.82 10.37
N SER A 258 -1.70 -4.31 9.14
CA SER A 258 -1.58 -5.75 8.88
C SER A 258 -0.15 -6.26 8.91
N ILE A 259 0.80 -5.57 8.27
CA ILE A 259 2.17 -6.06 8.12
C ILE A 259 3.04 -5.58 9.27
N TYR A 260 3.09 -4.27 9.50
CA TYR A 260 3.99 -3.73 10.53
C TYR A 260 3.48 -4.05 11.93
N TRP A 261 2.23 -3.67 12.23
CA TRP A 261 1.73 -3.83 13.59
C TRP A 261 1.38 -5.29 13.90
N TRP A 262 0.39 -5.88 13.21
CA TRP A 262 -0.07 -7.24 13.50
C TRP A 262 1.00 -8.30 13.20
N GLY A 263 1.69 -8.19 12.07
CA GLY A 263 2.75 -9.11 11.67
C GLY A 263 3.99 -9.12 12.58
N GLY A 264 4.16 -8.12 13.45
CA GLY A 264 5.26 -8.00 14.41
C GLY A 264 4.90 -8.26 15.89
N ILE A 265 3.64 -8.61 16.22
CA ILE A 265 3.16 -8.67 17.62
C ILE A 265 3.94 -9.66 18.50
N GLU A 266 4.23 -10.87 18.02
CA GLU A 266 4.85 -11.89 18.87
C GLU A 266 6.30 -11.55 19.25
N GLU A 267 7.05 -10.89 18.37
CA GLU A 267 8.43 -10.48 18.65
C GLU A 267 8.46 -9.31 19.65
N ILE A 268 7.56 -8.34 19.51
CA ILE A 268 7.42 -7.21 20.45
C ILE A 268 7.02 -7.70 21.85
N MET A 269 6.16 -8.72 21.94
CA MET A 269 5.81 -9.35 23.21
C MET A 269 6.98 -10.14 23.81
N ALA A 270 7.72 -10.91 23.01
CA ALA A 270 8.87 -11.69 23.45
C ALA A 270 10.04 -10.81 23.94
N GLU A 271 10.29 -9.67 23.29
CA GLU A 271 11.34 -8.73 23.71
C GLU A 271 10.97 -7.97 24.99
N ARG A 272 9.71 -7.55 25.14
CA ARG A 272 9.21 -6.97 26.39
C ARG A 272 9.29 -7.95 27.57
N ILE A 273 9.10 -9.24 27.32
CA ILE A 273 9.29 -10.31 28.29
C ILE A 273 10.78 -10.48 28.66
N ARG A 274 11.71 -10.40 27.70
CA ARG A 274 13.17 -10.45 27.98
C ARG A 274 13.64 -9.28 28.84
N ILE A 275 13.19 -8.05 28.56
CA ILE A 275 13.53 -6.85 29.36
C ILE A 275 13.03 -6.99 30.80
N CYS A 276 11.94 -7.71 30.97
CA CYS A 276 11.26 -7.94 32.22
C CYS A 276 11.78 -9.12 33.04
N SER A 277 12.70 -9.93 32.50
CA SER A 277 13.36 -11.03 33.20
C SER A 277 14.79 -10.63 33.56
N PRO A 278 15.02 -10.01 34.74
CA PRO A 278 16.39 -9.87 35.23
C PRO A 278 16.93 -11.27 35.50
N ARG A 279 18.12 -11.57 34.93
CA ARG A 279 18.95 -12.75 35.21
C ARG A 279 18.79 -13.18 36.67
N ASN A 280 18.08 -14.29 36.93
CA ASN A 280 18.15 -15.17 38.11
C ASN A 280 16.79 -15.78 38.50
N TYR A 281 16.13 -16.48 37.56
CA TYR A 281 15.15 -17.50 37.97
C TYR A 281 15.52 -18.83 37.31
N PRO A 282 15.49 -19.94 38.07
CA PRO A 282 15.82 -21.26 37.53
C PRO A 282 14.81 -21.61 36.43
N LYS A 283 15.31 -21.94 35.25
CA LYS A 283 14.51 -22.55 34.18
C LYS A 283 13.95 -23.87 34.72
N LEU A 284 12.63 -23.96 34.87
CA LEU A 284 11.97 -25.25 35.01
C LEU A 284 11.73 -25.77 33.59
N ASP A 285 12.54 -26.73 33.15
CA ASP A 285 12.28 -27.50 31.94
C ASP A 285 11.12 -28.47 32.23
N LEU A 286 9.91 -28.05 31.87
CA LEU A 286 8.80 -28.95 31.59
C LEU A 286 8.43 -28.72 30.12
N GLY A 287 8.76 -29.69 29.28
CA GLY A 287 8.47 -29.64 27.85
C GLY A 287 7.00 -29.29 27.61
N LEU A 288 6.78 -28.37 26.67
CA LEU A 288 5.50 -27.89 26.12
C LEU A 288 4.81 -26.65 26.74
N PHE A 289 5.32 -25.98 27.78
CA PHE A 289 4.71 -24.73 28.26
C PHE A 289 5.73 -23.66 28.71
N GLU A 290 5.86 -22.57 27.96
CA GLU A 290 6.55 -21.37 28.47
C GLU A 290 5.59 -20.57 29.38
N ILE A 291 5.82 -20.65 30.69
CA ILE A 291 5.18 -19.79 31.70
C ILE A 291 6.11 -18.61 31.96
N VAL A 292 5.69 -17.39 31.63
CA VAL A 292 6.40 -16.16 31.95
C VAL A 292 5.71 -15.47 33.11
N LEU A 293 6.32 -15.52 34.30
CA LEU A 293 5.89 -14.75 35.46
C LEU A 293 6.49 -13.34 35.41
N LEU A 294 5.62 -12.33 35.39
CA LEU A 294 6.02 -10.93 35.42
C LEU A 294 5.42 -10.21 36.63
N ASN A 295 6.28 -9.74 37.54
CA ASN A 295 5.87 -9.09 38.78
C ASN A 295 6.08 -7.56 38.73
N ARG A 296 4.97 -6.82 38.70
CA ARG A 296 4.86 -5.52 39.38
C ARG A 296 3.37 -5.24 39.67
N ASN A 297 2.95 -5.51 40.90
CA ASN A 297 1.61 -5.22 41.48
C ASN A 297 0.46 -6.21 41.20
N GLN A 298 0.65 -7.48 41.57
CA GLN A 298 -0.44 -8.42 41.93
C GLN A 298 -1.68 -8.44 41.01
N ARG A 299 -1.50 -8.44 39.69
CA ARG A 299 -2.53 -8.88 38.74
C ARG A 299 -1.89 -9.74 37.66
N CYS A 300 -2.17 -11.04 37.69
CA CYS A 300 -1.71 -11.99 36.69
C CYS A 300 -2.59 -11.88 35.44
N PHE A 301 -1.99 -11.65 34.27
CA PHE A 301 -2.66 -11.86 32.99
C PHE A 301 -2.10 -13.14 32.38
N LEU A 302 -2.99 -14.09 32.11
CA LEU A 302 -2.66 -15.36 31.48
C LEU A 302 -2.95 -15.23 29.98
N VAL A 303 -1.95 -15.48 29.14
CA VAL A 303 -2.14 -15.58 27.68
C VAL A 303 -1.86 -17.02 27.29
N TYR A 304 -2.90 -17.77 26.94
CA TYR A 304 -2.78 -19.15 26.46
C TYR A 304 -2.53 -19.18 24.95
N ARG A 305 -1.57 -20.01 24.52
CA ARG A 305 -1.40 -20.44 23.12
C ARG A 305 -1.82 -21.91 23.04
N PHE A 306 -2.93 -22.22 22.37
CA PHE A 306 -3.40 -23.59 22.18
C PHE A 306 -2.83 -24.15 20.87
N PHE A 307 -1.93 -25.13 20.95
CA PHE A 307 -1.57 -25.97 19.81
C PHE A 307 -2.59 -27.11 19.75
N SER A 308 -3.30 -27.23 18.62
CA SER A 308 -4.21 -28.33 18.33
C SER A 308 -3.42 -29.55 17.84
N GLU A 309 -3.06 -30.47 18.72
CA GLU A 309 -2.74 -31.84 18.30
C GLU A 309 -4.02 -32.70 18.35
N GLN A 310 -4.35 -33.33 17.22
CA GLN A 310 -5.42 -34.32 17.12
C GLN A 310 -5.13 -35.49 18.06
N ILE A 311 -5.91 -35.63 19.12
CA ILE A 311 -6.01 -36.86 19.89
C ILE A 311 -7.23 -37.62 19.35
N GLU A 312 -7.00 -38.76 18.70
CA GLU A 312 -8.04 -39.75 18.43
C GLU A 312 -8.59 -40.26 19.78
N GLU A 313 -9.88 -40.05 20.04
CA GLU A 313 -10.56 -40.68 21.17
C GLU A 313 -10.92 -42.14 20.85
N PRO A 314 -10.59 -43.10 21.74
CA PRO A 314 -11.27 -44.37 21.74
C PRO A 314 -12.58 -44.23 22.54
N ASN A 315 -13.69 -44.46 21.83
CA ASN A 315 -15.04 -44.73 22.36
C ASN A 315 -15.83 -43.55 22.98
N GLY A 316 -16.61 -42.90 22.11
CA GLY A 316 -18.05 -42.70 22.28
C GLY A 316 -18.58 -42.17 23.60
N SER A 317 -18.78 -40.85 23.68
CA SER A 317 -19.99 -40.24 24.26
C SER A 317 -20.20 -38.82 23.73
N ASN A 318 -21.43 -38.33 23.84
CA ASN A 318 -22.03 -37.29 23.01
C ASN A 318 -21.45 -35.87 23.16
N SER A 319 -21.51 -35.17 22.03
CA SER A 319 -21.47 -33.73 21.83
C SER A 319 -22.30 -32.90 22.83
N LEU A 320 -21.82 -31.67 23.09
CA LEU A 320 -22.53 -30.45 23.56
C LEU A 320 -22.33 -29.89 24.99
N ASP A 321 -21.41 -30.39 25.82
CA ASP A 321 -21.20 -29.80 27.17
C ASP A 321 -19.95 -28.89 27.33
N TRP A 322 -19.07 -28.76 26.32
CA TRP A 322 -17.80 -28.02 26.49
C TRP A 322 -17.85 -26.51 26.19
N TYR A 323 -18.89 -26.02 25.50
CA TYR A 323 -18.96 -24.61 25.08
C TYR A 323 -19.45 -23.66 26.19
N LEU A 324 -20.12 -24.17 27.22
CA LEU A 324 -20.77 -23.34 28.25
C LEU A 324 -19.91 -23.06 29.49
N ASP A 325 -18.80 -23.78 29.70
CA ASP A 325 -17.87 -23.51 30.81
C ASP A 325 -16.77 -22.48 30.47
N LEU A 326 -16.56 -22.16 29.18
CA LEU A 326 -15.51 -21.22 28.76
C LEU A 326 -15.87 -19.73 28.90
N MET A 327 -17.11 -19.39 29.27
CA MET A 327 -17.55 -18.01 29.54
C MET A 327 -17.78 -17.70 31.03
N ARG A 328 -17.32 -18.56 31.95
CA ARG A 328 -17.55 -18.41 33.39
C ARG A 328 -16.25 -18.29 34.21
N VAL A 329 -15.23 -17.64 33.67
CA VAL A 329 -14.03 -17.22 34.43
C VAL A 329 -13.76 -15.71 34.22
N GLU A 330 -14.83 -14.92 34.15
CA GLU A 330 -14.77 -13.49 34.45
C GLU A 330 -15.42 -13.25 35.82
N MET A 331 -14.67 -12.57 36.70
CA MET A 331 -15.07 -12.06 38.01
C MET A 331 -15.31 -13.09 39.12
N GLU A 332 -14.24 -13.45 39.85
CA GLU A 332 -14.30 -13.44 41.30
C GLU A 332 -12.94 -12.98 41.85
N VAL A 333 -12.91 -11.70 42.23
CA VAL A 333 -11.82 -11.09 42.99
C VAL A 333 -12.10 -11.37 44.46
N GLY A 334 -11.22 -12.12 45.11
CA GLY A 334 -11.15 -12.31 46.56
C GLY A 334 -9.70 -12.31 47.00
#